data_AF-A0A271JFH4-F1
#
_entry.id   AF-A0A271JFH4-F1
#
_cell.length_a   1.000
_cell.length_b   1.000
_cell.length_c   1.000
_cell.angle_alpha   90.00
_cell.angle_beta   90.00
_cell.angle_gamma   90.00
#
_symmetry.space_group_name_H-M   'P 1'
#
loop_
_entity.id
_entity.type
_entity.pdbx_description
1 polymer ?
#
loop_
_entity_poly.entity_id
_entity_poly.type
_entity_poly.pdbx_seq_one_letter_code
_entity_poly.pdbx_strand_id
1 'polypeptide(L)'
;MTRSQLPVLQRALSAHEATPTSRTAAHLADAPFRFGPPEHHAQPVPRPEGPGAHWAPAETLCELRLRGVKVVETTLGLRVRHAHRLPEVAAAVRAHADVVRLWLRLGRPAPEAGWDDGVALQAAWRRERFASPLAPVALRAGVTVTDWPRFVAQMEAAYAEGPTGPLADAVRRDLGDLFDRYAWVAEVPVRRPARALAA
;
A
#
# COMPACT_ATOMS: atom_id res chain seq x y z
N MET A 1 35.17 20.69 8.21
CA MET A 1 35.42 19.89 6.99
C MET A 1 36.48 18.84 7.31
N THR A 2 36.16 17.56 7.17
CA THR A 2 37.07 16.46 7.49
C THR A 2 38.11 16.29 6.38
N ARG A 3 39.35 16.00 6.74
CA ARG A 3 40.54 15.92 5.84
C ARG A 3 40.39 14.97 4.64
N SER A 4 39.37 14.11 4.57
CA SER A 4 39.19 13.14 3.48
C SER A 4 38.46 13.66 2.23
N GLN A 5 37.86 14.87 2.28
CA GLN A 5 37.12 15.43 1.12
C GLN A 5 37.98 16.29 0.18
N LEU A 6 39.16 16.72 0.64
CA LEU A 6 40.08 17.57 -0.12
C LEU A 6 40.56 16.93 -1.44
N PRO A 7 40.94 15.63 -1.49
CA PRO A 7 41.46 15.03 -2.73
C PRO A 7 40.39 14.87 -3.82
N VAL A 8 39.13 14.73 -3.43
CA VAL A 8 38.00 14.57 -4.36
C VAL A 8 37.64 15.91 -4.99
N LEU A 9 37.59 16.97 -4.19
CA LEU A 9 37.33 18.32 -4.68
C LEU A 9 38.46 18.83 -5.57
N GLN A 10 39.72 18.52 -5.24
CA GLN A 10 40.86 18.84 -6.11
C GLN A 10 40.80 18.13 -7.46
N ARG A 11 40.43 16.84 -7.50
CA ARG A 11 40.25 16.14 -8.79
C ARG A 11 39.11 16.73 -9.62
N ALA A 12 38.01 17.11 -8.99
CA ALA A 12 36.88 17.73 -9.69
C ALA A 12 37.25 19.11 -10.26
N LEU A 13 38.02 19.91 -9.51
CA LEU A 13 38.54 21.20 -9.96
C LEU A 13 39.55 21.05 -11.10
N SER A 14 40.53 20.15 -10.98
CA SER A 14 41.51 19.93 -12.04
C SER A 14 40.87 19.38 -13.33
N ALA A 15 39.84 18.54 -13.21
CA ALA A 15 39.07 18.07 -14.36
C ALA A 15 38.25 19.20 -15.00
N HIS A 16 37.72 20.14 -14.21
CA HIS A 16 37.01 21.31 -14.70
C HIS A 16 37.95 22.27 -15.46
N GLU A 17 39.13 22.53 -14.89
CA GLU A 17 40.15 23.43 -15.47
C GLU A 17 40.81 22.85 -16.74
N ALA A 18 40.92 21.53 -16.86
CA ALA A 18 41.49 20.85 -18.03
C ALA A 18 40.53 20.81 -19.24
N THR A 19 39.30 21.28 -19.12
CA THR A 19 38.32 21.24 -20.22
C THR A 19 38.61 22.38 -21.23
N PRO A 20 38.90 22.08 -22.50
CA PRO A 20 39.24 23.11 -23.48
C PRO A 20 38.07 24.09 -23.69
N THR A 21 38.37 25.37 -23.51
CA THR A 21 37.47 26.53 -23.60
C THR A 21 37.06 26.84 -25.04
N SER A 22 36.29 25.95 -25.67
CA SER A 22 35.53 26.29 -26.88
C SER A 22 34.05 26.43 -26.52
N ARG A 23 33.73 27.56 -25.88
CA ARG A 23 32.37 27.97 -25.53
C ARG A 23 31.67 28.57 -26.75
N THR A 24 30.87 27.76 -27.43
CA THR A 24 29.75 28.26 -28.23
C THR A 24 28.49 27.58 -27.70
N ALA A 25 27.76 28.33 -26.86
CA ALA A 25 26.34 28.18 -26.55
C ALA A 25 25.80 26.75 -26.34
N ALA A 26 26.34 26.02 -25.36
CA ALA A 26 25.64 24.87 -24.80
C ALA A 26 25.08 25.28 -23.43
N HIS A 27 23.76 25.49 -23.35
CA HIS A 27 23.08 25.61 -22.07
C HIS A 27 23.21 24.27 -21.33
N LEU A 28 23.23 24.29 -19.99
CA LEU A 28 23.18 23.06 -19.18
C LEU A 28 21.95 22.19 -19.49
N ALA A 29 20.92 22.75 -20.11
CA ALA A 29 19.74 22.04 -20.61
C ALA A 29 20.02 21.22 -21.88
N ASP A 30 21.06 21.54 -22.63
CA ASP A 30 21.47 20.82 -23.86
C ASP A 30 22.36 19.61 -23.53
N ALA A 31 22.84 19.52 -22.29
CA ALA A 31 23.48 18.31 -21.80
C ALA A 31 22.40 17.23 -21.60
N PRO A 32 22.46 16.10 -22.32
CA PRO A 32 21.50 15.03 -22.12
C PRO A 32 21.71 14.44 -20.73
N PHE A 33 20.89 14.85 -19.75
CA PHE A 33 20.62 14.03 -18.56
C PHE A 33 19.80 12.81 -19.00
N ARG A 34 20.42 11.97 -19.83
CA ARG A 34 19.92 10.63 -20.13
C ARG A 34 20.27 9.78 -18.94
N PHE A 35 19.29 9.56 -18.04
CA PHE A 35 19.19 8.22 -17.48
C PHE A 35 19.13 7.29 -18.69
N GLY A 36 20.06 6.36 -18.79
CA GLY A 36 20.20 5.49 -19.97
C GLY A 36 18.88 4.78 -20.33
N PRO A 37 18.81 4.15 -21.52
CA PRO A 37 17.63 3.41 -21.95
C PRO A 37 17.14 2.48 -20.82
N PRO A 38 15.83 2.19 -20.71
CA PRO A 38 15.24 1.49 -19.55
C PRO A 38 15.87 0.12 -19.25
N GLU A 39 16.58 -0.40 -20.23
CA GLU A 39 17.47 -1.57 -20.22
C GLU A 39 18.63 -1.46 -19.21
N HIS A 40 18.97 -0.22 -18.78
CA HIS A 40 20.02 0.12 -17.83
C HIS A 40 19.46 0.66 -16.50
N HIS A 41 18.16 0.53 -16.24
CA HIS A 41 17.67 0.70 -14.89
C HIS A 41 18.38 -0.35 -14.02
N ALA A 42 19.33 0.09 -13.20
CA ALA A 42 19.95 -0.74 -12.20
C ALA A 42 18.84 -1.50 -11.48
N GLN A 43 18.97 -2.83 -11.40
CA GLN A 43 18.01 -3.64 -10.68
C GLN A 43 17.72 -2.98 -9.33
N PRO A 44 16.46 -2.97 -8.85
CA PRO A 44 16.12 -2.37 -7.57
C PRO A 44 17.10 -2.93 -6.54
N VAL A 45 18.00 -2.09 -6.03
CA VAL A 45 18.99 -2.54 -5.06
C VAL A 45 18.20 -3.07 -3.86
N PRO A 46 18.27 -4.37 -3.54
CA PRO A 46 17.58 -4.91 -2.39
C PRO A 46 18.14 -4.19 -1.18
N ARG A 47 17.33 -3.33 -0.58
CA ARG A 47 17.72 -2.66 0.66
C ARG A 47 17.64 -3.71 1.76
N PRO A 48 18.61 -3.77 2.68
CA PRO A 48 18.53 -4.66 3.82
C PRO A 48 17.21 -4.46 4.55
N GLU A 49 16.65 -5.56 5.07
CA GLU A 49 15.46 -5.55 5.92
C GLU A 49 15.68 -4.53 7.05
N GLY A 50 15.00 -3.39 6.95
CA GLY A 50 15.03 -2.42 8.02
C GLY A 50 14.30 -2.97 9.24
N PRO A 51 14.54 -2.43 10.46
CA PRO A 51 13.65 -2.70 11.58
C PRO A 51 12.21 -2.48 11.10
N GLY A 52 11.26 -3.38 11.35
CA GLY A 52 9.88 -3.27 10.83
C GLY A 52 9.57 -4.01 9.53
N ALA A 53 10.54 -4.65 8.86
CA ALA A 53 10.25 -5.59 7.76
C ALA A 53 9.40 -6.79 8.20
N HIS A 54 9.46 -7.13 9.49
CA HIS A 54 8.73 -8.26 10.09
C HIS A 54 7.33 -7.89 10.59
N TRP A 55 6.91 -6.63 10.47
CA TRP A 55 5.58 -6.23 10.92
C TRP A 55 4.51 -6.91 10.07
N ALA A 56 3.42 -7.33 10.71
CA ALA A 56 2.22 -7.76 10.02
C ALA A 56 1.53 -6.54 9.34
N PRO A 57 0.64 -6.78 8.36
CA PRO A 57 -0.14 -5.71 7.75
C PRO A 57 -0.92 -4.88 8.78
N ALA A 58 -1.58 -5.52 9.74
CA ALA A 58 -2.35 -4.84 10.79
C ALA A 58 -1.48 -3.94 11.68
N GLU A 59 -0.29 -4.40 12.07
CA GLU A 59 0.68 -3.61 12.84
C GLU A 59 1.17 -2.40 12.04
N THR A 60 1.41 -2.59 10.74
CA THR A 60 1.79 -1.50 9.84
C THR A 60 0.73 -0.41 9.79
N LEU A 61 -0.55 -0.77 9.64
CA LEU A 61 -1.65 0.18 9.63
C LEU A 61 -1.83 0.87 10.98
N CYS A 62 -1.72 0.12 12.07
CA CYS A 62 -1.76 0.65 13.43
C CYS A 62 -0.67 1.71 13.64
N GLU A 63 0.58 1.43 13.24
CA GLU A 63 1.69 2.37 13.37
C GLU A 63 1.53 3.61 12.48
N LEU A 64 1.01 3.45 11.26
CA LEU A 64 0.68 4.58 10.41
C LEU A 64 -0.38 5.50 11.04
N ARG A 65 -1.40 4.92 11.67
CA ARG A 65 -2.48 5.64 12.34
C ARG A 65 -2.00 6.32 13.62
N LEU A 66 -1.39 5.57 14.54
CA LEU A 66 -0.93 6.06 15.83
C LEU A 66 0.10 7.19 15.68
N ARG A 67 1.04 7.05 14.74
CA ARG A 67 2.07 8.06 14.50
C ARG A 67 1.63 9.17 13.53
N GLY A 68 0.37 9.13 13.04
CA GLY A 68 -0.17 10.14 12.12
C GLY A 68 0.64 10.28 10.82
N VAL A 69 1.20 9.17 10.32
CA VAL A 69 2.16 9.19 9.22
C VAL A 69 1.46 9.54 7.91
N LYS A 70 2.03 10.49 7.17
CA LYS A 70 1.56 10.84 5.84
C LYS A 70 2.23 9.93 4.81
N VAL A 71 1.43 9.06 4.19
CA VAL A 71 1.80 8.27 3.02
C VAL A 71 1.23 8.93 1.77
N VAL A 72 2.04 9.01 0.72
CA VAL A 72 1.68 9.58 -0.59
C VAL A 72 2.01 8.56 -1.67
N GLU A 73 1.10 8.39 -2.63
CA GLU A 73 1.36 7.58 -3.82
C GLU A 73 2.08 8.43 -4.89
N THR A 74 3.17 7.89 -5.42
CA THR A 74 3.98 8.52 -6.48
C THR A 74 4.14 7.57 -7.66
N THR A 75 4.69 8.05 -8.78
CA THR A 75 5.04 7.20 -9.93
C THR A 75 6.00 6.06 -9.58
N LEU A 76 6.77 6.22 -8.50
CA LEU A 76 7.71 5.21 -7.98
C LEU A 76 7.13 4.37 -6.84
N GLY A 77 5.81 4.42 -6.61
CA GLY A 77 5.11 3.73 -5.53
C GLY A 77 4.89 4.60 -4.29
N LEU A 78 4.54 3.96 -3.17
CA LEU A 78 4.21 4.64 -1.91
C LEU A 78 5.45 5.24 -1.24
N ARG A 79 5.31 6.48 -0.78
CA ARG A 79 6.35 7.22 -0.06
C ARG A 79 5.83 7.68 1.30
N VAL A 80 6.61 7.42 2.33
CA VAL A 80 6.39 7.92 3.69
C VAL A 80 7.04 9.30 3.82
N ARG A 81 6.26 10.30 4.26
CA ARG A 81 6.79 11.63 4.57
C ARG A 81 7.78 11.52 5.75
N HIS A 82 8.93 12.18 5.63
CA HIS A 82 10.01 12.09 6.61
C HIS A 82 10.53 10.66 6.86
N ALA A 83 10.53 9.80 5.83
CA ALA A 83 11.00 8.40 5.91
C ALA A 83 12.39 8.24 6.56
N HIS A 84 13.27 9.24 6.47
CA HIS A 84 14.59 9.21 7.12
C HIS A 84 14.52 9.17 8.65
N ARG A 85 13.40 9.60 9.26
CA ARG A 85 13.15 9.54 10.72
C ARG A 85 12.36 8.31 11.14
N LEU A 86 11.73 7.63 10.18
CA LEU A 86 10.88 6.47 10.39
C LEU A 86 11.25 5.38 9.37
N PRO A 87 12.53 4.93 9.37
CA PRO A 87 13.00 3.93 8.41
C PRO A 87 12.18 2.63 8.48
N GLU A 88 11.68 2.29 9.67
CA GLU A 88 10.87 1.11 9.93
C GLU A 88 9.49 1.16 9.29
N VAL A 89 8.78 2.27 9.49
CA VAL A 89 7.47 2.50 8.87
C VAL A 89 7.64 2.55 7.35
N ALA A 90 8.71 3.16 6.86
CA ALA A 90 8.99 3.21 5.43
C ALA A 90 9.27 1.82 4.84
N ALA A 91 9.91 0.91 5.59
CA ALA A 91 10.12 -0.47 5.17
C ALA A 91 8.79 -1.25 5.15
N ALA A 92 8.02 -1.17 6.23
CA ALA A 92 6.73 -1.84 6.36
C ALA A 92 5.73 -1.40 5.27
N VAL A 93 5.65 -0.10 4.98
CA VAL A 93 4.80 0.44 3.89
C VAL A 93 5.20 -0.10 2.52
N ARG A 94 6.48 -0.38 2.29
CA ARG A 94 6.92 -1.01 1.04
C ARG A 94 6.57 -2.49 0.99
N ALA A 95 6.75 -3.20 2.11
CA ALA A 95 6.42 -4.63 2.19
C ALA A 95 4.91 -4.87 2.01
N HIS A 96 4.07 -4.01 2.58
CA HIS A 96 2.61 -4.13 2.58
C HIS A 96 1.94 -3.10 1.68
N ALA A 97 2.58 -2.76 0.55
CA ALA A 97 2.16 -1.66 -0.31
C ALA A 97 0.70 -1.78 -0.78
N ASP A 98 0.25 -2.98 -1.17
CA ASP A 98 -1.11 -3.17 -1.67
C ASP A 98 -2.17 -3.02 -0.58
N VAL A 99 -1.88 -3.49 0.64
CA VAL A 99 -2.71 -3.25 1.82
C VAL A 99 -2.79 -1.76 2.15
N VAL A 100 -1.66 -1.06 2.14
CA VAL A 100 -1.62 0.38 2.44
C VAL A 100 -2.35 1.19 1.36
N ARG A 101 -2.23 0.83 0.08
CA ARG A 101 -3.02 1.44 -1.01
C ARG A 101 -4.50 1.24 -0.79
N LEU A 102 -4.92 0.01 -0.48
CA LEU A 102 -6.32 -0.28 -0.20
C LEU A 102 -6.84 0.53 0.99
N TRP A 103 -6.08 0.59 2.09
CA TRP A 103 -6.42 1.40 3.26
C TRP A 103 -6.58 2.89 2.93
N LEU A 104 -5.67 3.45 2.13
CA LEU A 104 -5.76 4.84 1.67
C LEU A 104 -6.99 5.07 0.77
N ARG A 105 -7.25 4.15 -0.17
CA ARG A 105 -8.40 4.20 -1.10
C ARG A 105 -9.73 4.16 -0.36
N LEU A 106 -9.81 3.36 0.71
CA LEU A 106 -10.99 3.23 1.58
C LEU A 106 -11.16 4.38 2.58
N GLY A 107 -10.35 5.44 2.49
CA GLY A 107 -10.46 6.59 3.38
C GLY A 107 -9.88 6.37 4.78
N ARG A 108 -8.92 5.44 4.91
CA ARG A 108 -8.23 5.11 6.18
C ARG A 108 -9.22 4.68 7.26
N PRO A 109 -9.95 3.56 7.06
CA PRO A 109 -10.87 3.06 8.06
C PRO A 109 -10.17 2.91 9.41
N ALA A 110 -10.81 3.44 10.46
CA ALA A 110 -10.32 3.33 11.82
C ALA A 110 -10.96 2.11 12.49
N PRO A 111 -10.25 1.47 13.43
CA PRO A 111 -10.84 0.41 14.23
C PRO A 111 -12.02 0.91 15.05
N GLU A 112 -13.12 0.16 14.99
CA GLU A 112 -14.35 0.39 15.76
C GLU A 112 -14.47 -0.71 16.81
N ALA A 113 -15.22 -0.47 17.89
CA ALA A 113 -15.53 -1.46 18.93
C ALA A 113 -14.31 -2.20 19.53
N GLY A 114 -13.10 -1.64 19.44
CA GLY A 114 -11.87 -2.27 19.94
C GLY A 114 -11.20 -3.28 19.00
N TRP A 115 -11.69 -3.44 17.77
CA TRP A 115 -11.02 -4.25 16.74
C TRP A 115 -9.62 -3.71 16.39
N ASP A 116 -8.77 -4.53 15.78
CA ASP A 116 -7.50 -4.05 15.20
C ASP A 116 -7.70 -3.42 13.80
N ASP A 117 -6.69 -2.70 13.33
CA ASP A 117 -6.70 -2.02 12.03
C ASP A 117 -6.84 -3.00 10.84
N GLY A 118 -6.43 -4.26 10.99
CA GLY A 118 -6.57 -5.29 9.98
C GLY A 118 -8.03 -5.68 9.78
N VAL A 119 -8.72 -6.02 10.87
CA VAL A 119 -10.16 -6.36 10.83
C VAL A 119 -10.99 -5.16 10.35
N ALA A 120 -10.63 -3.94 10.79
CA ALA A 120 -11.28 -2.72 10.34
C ALA A 120 -11.15 -2.51 8.81
N LEU A 121 -9.96 -2.75 8.26
CA LEU A 121 -9.73 -2.70 6.82
C LEU A 121 -10.57 -3.75 6.09
N GLN A 122 -10.59 -4.99 6.57
CA GLN A 122 -11.33 -6.09 5.96
C GLN A 122 -12.84 -5.82 5.95
N ALA A 123 -13.39 -5.32 7.07
CA ALA A 123 -14.79 -4.92 7.17
C ALA A 123 -15.13 -3.78 6.19
N ALA A 124 -14.29 -2.74 6.13
CA ALA A 124 -14.48 -1.62 5.20
C ALA A 124 -14.43 -2.06 3.73
N TRP A 125 -13.46 -2.91 3.37
CA TRP A 125 -13.35 -3.49 2.04
C TRP A 125 -14.60 -4.31 1.68
N ARG A 126 -15.07 -5.18 2.58
CA ARG A 126 -16.25 -6.02 2.37
C ARG A 126 -17.51 -5.18 2.14
N ARG A 127 -17.69 -4.10 2.91
CA ARG A 127 -18.81 -3.16 2.74
C ARG A 127 -18.75 -2.44 1.39
N GLU A 128 -17.57 -2.08 0.90
CA GLU A 128 -17.42 -1.38 -0.38
C GLU A 128 -17.57 -2.33 -1.60
N ARG A 129 -16.90 -3.49 -1.57
CA ARG A 129 -16.75 -4.37 -2.74
C ARG A 129 -17.69 -5.56 -2.75
N PHE A 130 -18.20 -5.97 -1.59
CA PHE A 130 -18.92 -7.23 -1.41
C PHE A 130 -20.32 -7.02 -0.80
N ALA A 131 -20.94 -5.86 -1.07
CA ALA A 131 -22.29 -5.56 -0.60
C ALA A 131 -23.36 -6.46 -1.23
N SER A 132 -23.17 -6.89 -2.49
CA SER A 132 -24.13 -7.74 -3.22
C SER A 132 -23.41 -8.60 -4.27
N PRO A 133 -22.72 -9.67 -3.86
CA PRO A 133 -22.02 -10.56 -4.77
C PRO A 133 -22.99 -11.36 -5.64
N LEU A 134 -22.58 -11.67 -6.87
CA LEU A 134 -23.28 -12.58 -7.75
C LEU A 134 -22.90 -14.02 -7.37
N ALA A 135 -23.90 -14.86 -7.12
CA ALA A 135 -23.79 -16.29 -6.80
C ALA A 135 -23.32 -16.60 -5.35
N PRO A 136 -23.42 -17.87 -4.89
CA PRO A 136 -23.01 -18.24 -3.54
C PRO A 136 -21.50 -18.01 -3.36
N VAL A 137 -21.12 -17.51 -2.19
CA VAL A 137 -19.77 -17.00 -1.91
C VAL A 137 -19.00 -18.04 -1.12
N ALA A 138 -17.92 -18.56 -1.69
CA ALA A 138 -17.07 -19.49 -0.98
C ALA A 138 -16.14 -18.73 -0.01
N LEU A 139 -16.18 -19.03 1.29
CA LEU A 139 -15.24 -18.46 2.27
C LEU A 139 -13.93 -19.24 2.29
N ARG A 140 -14.02 -20.56 2.48
CA ARG A 140 -12.90 -21.51 2.57
C ARG A 140 -13.30 -22.84 1.92
N ALA A 141 -12.37 -23.79 1.82
CA ALA A 141 -12.69 -25.12 1.27
C ALA A 141 -13.86 -25.75 2.06
N GLY A 142 -14.89 -26.21 1.35
CA GLY A 142 -16.08 -26.82 1.95
C GLY A 142 -17.06 -25.85 2.64
N VAL A 143 -16.78 -24.55 2.68
CA VAL A 143 -17.66 -23.55 3.32
C VAL A 143 -18.09 -22.50 2.31
N THR A 144 -19.39 -22.48 2.02
CA THR A 144 -20.01 -21.58 1.06
C THR A 144 -21.24 -20.92 1.66
N VAL A 145 -21.32 -19.59 1.53
CA VAL A 145 -22.46 -18.77 1.94
C VAL A 145 -23.49 -18.76 0.82
N THR A 146 -24.65 -19.36 1.07
CA THR A 146 -25.77 -19.40 0.13
C THR A 146 -26.80 -18.29 0.37
N ASP A 147 -26.96 -17.87 1.63
CA ASP A 147 -27.79 -16.74 2.05
C ASP A 147 -26.91 -15.56 2.47
N TRP A 148 -26.49 -14.77 1.48
CA TRP A 148 -25.61 -13.63 1.70
C TRP A 148 -26.20 -12.53 2.60
N PRO A 149 -27.47 -12.10 2.42
CA PRO A 149 -28.08 -11.09 3.29
C PRO A 149 -28.07 -11.51 4.77
N ARG A 150 -28.43 -12.77 5.06
CA ARG A 150 -28.42 -13.28 6.44
C ARG A 150 -27.01 -13.35 7.01
N PHE A 151 -26.04 -13.82 6.23
CA PHE A 151 -24.64 -13.86 6.65
C PHE A 151 -24.12 -12.45 6.99
N VAL A 152 -24.38 -11.46 6.13
CA VAL A 152 -23.98 -10.07 6.37
C VAL A 152 -24.62 -9.52 7.64
N ALA A 153 -25.92 -9.73 7.85
CA ALA A 153 -26.61 -9.27 9.05
C ALA A 153 -26.01 -9.87 10.33
N GLN A 154 -25.72 -11.18 10.33
CA GLN A 154 -25.09 -11.86 11.46
C GLN A 154 -23.66 -11.36 11.70
N MET A 155 -22.88 -11.18 10.64
CA MET A 155 -21.52 -10.69 10.73
C MET A 155 -21.45 -9.24 11.23
N GLU A 156 -22.35 -8.36 10.79
CA GLU A 156 -22.43 -6.98 11.29
C GLU A 156 -22.85 -6.92 12.76
N ALA A 157 -23.81 -7.75 13.18
CA ALA A 157 -24.19 -7.84 14.59
C ALA A 157 -23.01 -8.31 15.46
N ALA A 158 -22.33 -9.39 15.06
CA ALA A 158 -21.16 -9.91 15.76
C ALA A 158 -19.97 -8.92 15.74
N TYR A 159 -19.78 -8.18 14.64
CA TYR A 159 -18.76 -7.15 14.55
C TYR A 159 -19.03 -6.00 15.53
N ALA A 160 -20.29 -5.58 15.68
CA ALA A 160 -20.70 -4.53 16.61
C ALA A 160 -20.52 -4.92 18.08
N GLU A 161 -20.61 -6.22 18.43
CA GLU A 161 -20.30 -6.73 19.78
C GLU A 161 -18.83 -6.57 20.16
N GLY A 162 -17.93 -6.50 19.17
CA GLY A 162 -16.51 -6.26 19.39
C GLY A 162 -15.66 -7.53 19.60
N PRO A 163 -14.34 -7.37 19.82
CA PRO A 163 -13.35 -8.44 19.81
C PRO A 163 -13.40 -9.38 21.02
N THR A 164 -14.15 -9.02 22.06
CA THR A 164 -14.37 -9.82 23.27
C THR A 164 -15.71 -10.59 23.24
N GLY A 165 -16.49 -10.42 22.18
CA GLY A 165 -17.76 -11.12 22.00
C GLY A 165 -17.60 -12.62 21.69
N PRO A 166 -18.65 -13.43 21.90
CA PRO A 166 -18.59 -14.89 21.70
C PRO A 166 -18.31 -15.31 20.25
N LEU A 167 -18.62 -14.44 19.28
CA LEU A 167 -18.41 -14.70 17.86
C LEU A 167 -17.16 -13.99 17.29
N ALA A 168 -16.33 -13.37 18.13
CA ALA A 168 -15.21 -12.55 17.67
C ALA A 168 -14.23 -13.32 16.77
N ASP A 169 -13.90 -14.56 17.12
CA ASP A 169 -13.01 -15.40 16.32
C ASP A 169 -13.62 -15.81 14.97
N ALA A 170 -14.95 -16.00 14.93
CA ALA A 170 -15.65 -16.25 13.69
C ALA A 170 -15.61 -15.02 12.77
N VAL A 171 -15.81 -13.81 13.32
CA VAL A 171 -15.69 -12.56 12.58
C VAL A 171 -14.30 -12.39 11.97
N ARG A 172 -13.23 -12.56 12.77
CA ARG A 172 -11.84 -12.47 12.26
C ARG A 172 -11.59 -13.46 11.13
N ARG A 173 -12.00 -14.72 11.35
CA ARG A 173 -11.77 -15.80 10.39
C ARG A 173 -12.54 -15.57 9.10
N ASP A 174 -13.84 -15.27 9.18
CA ASP A 174 -14.68 -15.17 8.00
C ASP A 174 -14.39 -13.88 7.19
N LEU A 175 -14.06 -12.76 7.86
CA LEU A 175 -13.57 -11.56 7.17
C LEU A 175 -12.19 -11.78 6.55
N GLY A 176 -11.28 -12.44 7.27
CA GLY A 176 -9.95 -12.78 6.76
C GLY A 176 -10.02 -13.68 5.53
N ASP A 177 -10.77 -14.78 5.60
CA ASP A 177 -10.96 -15.73 4.49
C ASP A 177 -11.54 -15.04 3.24
N LEU A 178 -12.55 -14.18 3.44
CA LEU A 178 -13.16 -13.43 2.34
C LEU A 178 -12.16 -12.44 1.73
N PHE A 179 -11.43 -11.71 2.57
CA PHE A 179 -10.45 -10.74 2.13
C PHE A 179 -9.30 -11.40 1.38
N ASP A 180 -8.68 -12.44 1.94
CA ASP A 180 -7.55 -13.13 1.34
C ASP A 180 -7.91 -13.76 -0.01
N ARG A 181 -9.14 -14.26 -0.13
CA ARG A 181 -9.61 -14.89 -1.37
C ARG A 181 -9.94 -13.88 -2.47
N TYR A 182 -10.50 -12.73 -2.14
CA TYR A 182 -11.15 -11.86 -3.14
C TYR A 182 -10.57 -10.44 -3.22
N ALA A 183 -9.83 -9.94 -2.23
CA ALA A 183 -9.37 -8.55 -2.23
C ALA A 183 -8.38 -8.22 -3.36
N TRP A 184 -7.63 -9.24 -3.82
CA TRP A 184 -6.57 -9.09 -4.83
C TRP A 184 -6.94 -9.67 -6.19
N VAL A 185 -8.14 -10.23 -6.33
CA VAL A 185 -8.62 -10.72 -7.62
C VAL A 185 -8.95 -9.50 -8.48
N ALA A 186 -8.22 -9.36 -9.58
CA ALA A 186 -8.53 -8.34 -10.59
C ALA A 186 -9.95 -8.57 -11.10
N GLU A 187 -10.86 -7.63 -10.86
CA GLU A 187 -12.22 -7.72 -11.40
C GLU A 187 -12.16 -7.80 -12.92
N VAL A 188 -12.74 -8.86 -13.49
CA VAL A 188 -13.39 -8.75 -14.79
C VAL A 188 -14.53 -7.75 -14.57
N PRO A 189 -14.57 -6.62 -15.30
CA PRO A 189 -15.59 -5.61 -15.06
C PRO A 189 -16.96 -6.24 -15.28
N VAL A 190 -17.76 -6.32 -14.21
CA VAL A 190 -19.19 -6.58 -14.34
C VAL A 190 -19.73 -5.37 -15.09
N ARG A 191 -19.91 -5.51 -16.41
CA ARG A 191 -20.66 -4.55 -17.21
C ARG A 191 -22.01 -4.41 -16.52
N ARG A 192 -22.23 -3.27 -15.85
CA ARG A 192 -23.58 -2.85 -15.48
C ARG A 192 -24.42 -2.97 -16.75
N PRO A 193 -25.56 -3.69 -16.75
CA PRO A 193 -26.50 -3.55 -17.85
C PRO A 193 -26.82 -2.06 -17.94
N ALA A 194 -26.67 -1.51 -19.15
CA ALA A 194 -27.00 -0.12 -19.42
C ALA A 194 -28.41 0.13 -18.88
N ARG A 195 -28.52 1.08 -17.97
CA ARG A 195 -29.81 1.57 -17.49
C ARG A 195 -30.57 1.97 -18.76
N ALA A 196 -31.67 1.27 -19.05
CA ALA A 196 -32.55 1.67 -20.13
C ALA A 196 -32.96 3.12 -19.85
N LEU A 197 -32.55 4.03 -20.73
CA LEU A 197 -33.07 5.39 -20.78
C LEU A 197 -34.55 5.24 -21.14
N ALA A 198 -35.39 5.24 -20.11
CA ALA A 198 -36.80 5.49 -20.24
C ALA A 198 -37.00 7.02 -20.22
N ALA A 199 -37.16 7.59 -21.41
CA ALA A 199 -38.01 8.74 -21.77
C ALA A 199 -37.61 9.23 -23.16
#